data_AF-A0A8I2YDB2-F1
#
_entry.id   AF-A0A8I2YDB2-F1
#
_cell.length_a   1.000
_cell.length_b   1.000
_cell.length_c   1.000
_cell.angle_alpha   90.00
_cell.angle_beta   90.00
_cell.angle_gamma   90.00
#
_symmetry.space_group_name_H-M   'P 1'
#
loop_
_entity.id
_entity.type
_entity.pdbx_description
1 polymer ?
#
loop_
_entity_poly.entity_id
_entity_poly.type
_entity_poly.pdbx_seq_one_letter_code
_entity_poly.pdbx_strand_id
1 'polypeptide(L)'
;MLQAEKRRITDDSDLDDDSTITTVPPRLKKRKLNPNQHLGSHKGGDVDMPMDAENVGGGAGDEEEDIHIPGLTTSEDELDDNGTLVCCPGYKCKHRIPSPGDTSAELTGALNAYMSVRKQRGRDAAVRFSNEVCVLIKKNQERLEKLNAALERGWPVNTVDFRGIPRRVVAMMNLLQRYVMDPVFREENSCVWGGFEADLENDNMTIKRFAVMKPSQISRYSKTAENARPGYYGLKGMSIIMHTLEGLFPANTTPDDGFRPLSYPQFMHYFLIPEVAASLIAQDLNTTMLSKGYYCMLLTSDLGELQYPVMDDDNELDEIYQTNLILFNRLGKKPAFDQPRPAVIPREEDVEAAAKLLFRLKHPAVEEAGGGASRPLPRLVKRRQSNQPEAGPSKLSGGKSFTVDNSAPRDSMV
;
A
#
# COMPACT_ATOMS: atom_id res chain seq x y z
N MET A 1 -10.87 77.93 -23.44
CA MET A 1 -10.17 79.09 -22.85
C MET A 1 -9.56 78.64 -21.52
N LEU A 2 -8.32 79.07 -21.25
CA LEU A 2 -7.53 78.94 -20.01
C LEU A 2 -6.94 77.52 -19.78
N GLN A 3 -5.69 77.30 -20.21
CA GLN A 3 -4.41 77.57 -19.51
C GLN A 3 -4.06 76.40 -18.58
N ALA A 4 -3.13 75.52 -18.96
CA ALA A 4 -1.66 75.66 -18.90
C ALA A 4 -1.12 75.33 -17.50
N GLU A 5 -0.27 74.30 -17.39
CA GLU A 5 1.09 74.49 -16.89
C GLU A 5 1.99 73.29 -17.23
N LYS A 6 3.25 73.62 -17.43
CA LYS A 6 4.34 72.89 -18.05
C LYS A 6 5.45 72.87 -17.01
N ARG A 7 5.94 71.71 -16.55
CA ARG A 7 7.28 71.63 -15.94
C ARG A 7 7.99 70.34 -16.33
N ARG A 8 9.14 70.58 -16.99
CA ARG A 8 10.26 69.66 -17.18
C ARG A 8 11.02 69.52 -15.86
N ILE A 9 11.48 68.32 -15.52
CA ILE A 9 12.79 68.07 -14.92
C ILE A 9 13.34 66.80 -15.56
N THR A 10 14.61 66.87 -15.92
CA THR A 10 15.48 65.91 -16.59
C THR A 10 16.19 64.99 -15.59
N ASP A 11 16.92 64.03 -16.15
CA ASP A 11 18.09 63.33 -15.62
C ASP A 11 17.90 61.88 -15.13
N ASP A 12 18.41 61.00 -16.00
CA ASP A 12 19.48 60.03 -15.75
C ASP A 12 19.28 58.94 -14.69
N SER A 13 19.02 57.74 -15.20
CA SER A 13 19.77 56.56 -14.79
C SER A 13 19.68 55.47 -15.86
N ASP A 14 20.80 55.30 -16.58
CA ASP A 14 21.17 54.13 -17.34
C ASP A 14 21.11 52.87 -16.47
N LEU A 15 20.36 51.84 -16.89
CA LEU A 15 20.60 50.43 -16.53
C LEU A 15 20.00 49.52 -17.62
N ASP A 16 20.89 49.12 -18.52
CA ASP A 16 21.04 47.82 -19.17
C ASP A 16 19.80 46.98 -19.53
N ASP A 17 19.60 46.87 -20.85
CA ASP A 17 19.09 45.70 -21.55
C ASP A 17 19.81 44.42 -21.09
N ASP A 18 19.09 43.44 -20.52
CA ASP A 18 19.33 42.02 -20.83
C ASP A 18 18.20 41.10 -20.33
N SER A 19 18.06 39.97 -21.01
CA SER A 19 17.33 38.74 -20.67
C SER A 19 15.91 38.52 -21.24
N THR A 20 15.87 38.38 -22.56
CA THR A 20 15.28 37.16 -23.14
C THR A 20 16.07 35.94 -22.66
N ILE A 21 15.55 35.18 -21.69
CA ILE A 21 16.02 33.81 -21.42
C ILE A 21 14.84 32.86 -21.27
N THR A 22 14.64 32.12 -22.35
CA THR A 22 14.01 30.80 -22.41
C THR A 22 14.91 29.81 -21.66
N THR A 23 14.56 29.41 -20.45
CA THR A 23 15.34 28.39 -19.71
C THR A 23 14.73 27.01 -19.93
N VAL A 24 15.19 26.37 -21.00
CA VAL A 24 15.20 24.91 -21.16
C VAL A 24 16.35 24.37 -20.29
N PRO A 25 16.15 23.36 -19.43
CA PRO A 25 17.25 22.79 -18.66
C PRO A 25 18.24 22.04 -19.58
N PRO A 26 19.56 22.19 -19.36
CA PRO A 26 20.58 21.64 -20.25
C PRO A 26 20.73 20.13 -20.09
N ARG A 27 20.69 19.43 -21.23
CA ARG A 27 21.19 18.06 -21.42
C ARG A 27 22.65 17.97 -20.93
N LEU A 28 22.88 17.18 -19.89
CA LEU A 28 24.22 16.81 -19.44
C LEU A 28 24.96 16.06 -20.56
N LYS A 29 26.08 16.65 -20.99
CA LYS A 29 27.01 16.06 -21.96
C LYS A 29 27.64 14.80 -21.36
N LYS A 30 27.49 13.69 -22.07
CA LYS A 30 28.14 12.40 -21.80
C LYS A 30 29.66 12.58 -21.69
N ARG A 31 30.21 12.38 -20.49
CA ARG A 31 31.64 12.09 -20.31
C ARG A 31 31.89 10.66 -20.81
N LYS A 32 32.71 10.53 -21.85
CA LYS A 32 33.32 9.25 -22.24
C LYS A 32 34.29 8.84 -21.13
N LEU A 33 33.98 7.78 -20.40
CA LEU A 33 34.93 7.05 -19.57
C LEU A 33 35.43 5.82 -20.31
N ASN A 34 36.73 5.59 -20.14
CA ASN A 34 37.63 4.71 -20.87
C ASN A 34 37.36 3.23 -20.54
N PRO A 35 37.24 2.30 -21.52
CA PRO A 35 37.06 0.88 -21.26
C PRO A 35 38.43 0.19 -21.30
N ASN A 36 39.07 0.00 -20.14
CA ASN A 36 40.11 -1.02 -19.95
C ASN A 36 40.53 -1.07 -18.49
N GLN A 37 39.83 -1.85 -17.66
CA GLN A 37 40.45 -2.50 -16.52
C GLN A 37 39.86 -3.91 -16.36
N HIS A 38 40.72 -4.87 -16.67
CA HIS A 38 40.64 -6.28 -16.33
C HIS A 38 40.42 -6.48 -14.83
N LEU A 39 39.46 -7.33 -14.46
CA LEU A 39 39.51 -8.09 -13.21
C LEU A 39 39.05 -9.52 -13.46
N GLY A 40 39.80 -10.45 -12.88
CA GLY A 40 39.94 -11.83 -13.29
C GLY A 40 38.81 -12.75 -12.87
N SER A 41 38.57 -13.74 -13.72
CA SER A 41 37.79 -14.94 -13.42
C SER A 41 38.47 -15.78 -12.36
N HIS A 42 37.85 -15.93 -11.19
CA HIS A 42 38.16 -17.03 -10.29
C HIS A 42 37.32 -18.25 -10.68
N LYS A 43 38.01 -19.27 -11.19
CA LYS A 43 37.50 -20.64 -11.33
C LYS A 43 37.36 -21.25 -9.93
N GLY A 44 36.15 -21.63 -9.54
CA GLY A 44 35.93 -22.53 -8.40
C GLY A 44 36.21 -23.96 -8.86
N GLY A 45 37.20 -24.59 -8.24
CA GLY A 45 37.54 -25.99 -8.43
C GLY A 45 36.76 -26.87 -7.45
N ASP A 46 36.30 -28.00 -7.96
CA ASP A 46 35.78 -29.14 -7.21
C ASP A 46 36.84 -29.67 -6.24
N VAL A 47 36.42 -29.97 -5.00
CA VAL A 47 37.23 -30.73 -4.05
C VAL A 47 36.37 -31.87 -3.51
N ASP A 48 36.64 -33.06 -4.02
CA ASP A 48 36.22 -34.34 -3.46
C ASP A 48 36.79 -34.50 -2.05
N MET A 49 35.94 -34.84 -1.08
CA MET A 49 36.37 -35.24 0.26
C MET A 49 36.26 -36.77 0.42
N PRO A 50 37.35 -37.45 0.81
CA PRO A 50 37.31 -38.88 1.11
C PRO A 50 36.71 -39.16 2.49
N MET A 51 35.93 -40.22 2.57
CA MET A 51 35.52 -40.83 3.84
C MET A 51 36.60 -41.81 4.29
N ASP A 52 37.36 -41.44 5.32
CA ASP A 52 38.15 -42.40 6.08
C ASP A 52 37.54 -42.58 7.46
N ALA A 53 37.18 -43.83 7.73
CA ALA A 53 36.80 -44.36 9.02
C ALA A 53 38.06 -44.73 9.78
N GLU A 54 38.27 -44.14 10.96
CA GLU A 54 39.15 -44.74 11.95
C GLU A 54 38.55 -44.67 13.37
N ASN A 55 38.91 -45.72 14.07
CA ASN A 55 38.40 -46.26 15.32
C ASN A 55 39.51 -46.11 16.36
N VAL A 56 39.28 -45.33 17.43
CA VAL A 56 40.06 -45.31 18.69
C VAL A 56 39.09 -44.76 19.74
N GLY A 57 38.75 -45.42 20.85
CA GLY A 57 39.61 -45.97 21.89
C GLY A 57 39.43 -45.11 23.14
N GLY A 58 39.03 -45.73 24.26
CA GLY A 58 38.55 -45.04 25.46
C GLY A 58 39.57 -44.14 26.18
N GLY A 59 39.03 -43.21 26.97
CA GLY A 59 39.76 -42.31 27.85
C GLY A 59 38.86 -41.86 28.99
N ALA A 60 39.44 -41.80 30.18
CA ALA A 60 38.80 -41.78 31.48
C ALA A 60 38.18 -40.43 31.87
N GLY A 61 37.39 -40.47 32.94
CA GLY A 61 36.60 -39.38 33.50
C GLY A 61 37.33 -38.05 33.63
N ASP A 62 36.75 -37.06 32.98
CA ASP A 62 36.92 -35.66 33.32
C ASP A 62 35.72 -35.25 34.16
N GLU A 63 36.00 -34.77 35.36
CA GLU A 63 35.04 -34.15 36.26
C GLU A 63 34.42 -32.95 35.52
N GLU A 64 33.10 -32.98 35.30
CA GLU A 64 32.35 -31.83 34.80
C GLU A 64 32.49 -30.70 35.82
N GLU A 65 33.50 -29.83 35.65
CA GLU A 65 33.52 -28.52 36.28
C GLU A 65 32.30 -27.78 35.75
N ASP A 66 31.25 -27.72 36.59
CA ASP A 66 30.12 -26.82 36.43
C ASP A 66 30.67 -25.41 36.21
N ILE A 67 30.74 -24.98 34.95
CA ILE A 67 31.06 -23.61 34.57
C ILE A 67 29.87 -22.76 35.02
N HIS A 68 29.89 -22.38 36.29
CA HIS A 68 28.94 -21.46 36.87
C HIS A 68 29.24 -20.09 36.27
N ILE A 69 28.57 -19.74 35.16
CA ILE A 69 28.68 -18.41 34.53
C ILE A 69 28.02 -17.41 35.48
N PRO A 70 28.79 -16.65 36.30
CA PRO A 70 28.21 -15.78 37.30
C PRO A 70 27.71 -14.51 36.60
N GLY A 71 26.41 -14.25 36.67
CA GLY A 71 25.84 -12.99 36.19
C GLY A 71 24.79 -13.09 35.08
N LEU A 72 24.38 -14.29 34.64
CA LEU A 72 23.08 -14.45 33.99
C LEU A 72 21.98 -14.33 35.05
N THR A 73 21.67 -13.10 35.45
CA THR A 73 20.40 -12.81 36.11
C THR A 73 19.33 -13.05 35.05
N THR A 74 18.74 -14.24 35.06
CA THR A 74 17.58 -14.55 34.24
C THR A 74 16.47 -13.62 34.72
N SER A 75 16.11 -12.62 33.91
CA SER A 75 14.98 -11.75 34.22
C SER A 75 13.77 -12.66 34.42
N GLU A 76 13.22 -12.68 35.64
CA GLU A 76 12.00 -13.43 35.90
C GLU A 76 10.90 -12.87 35.01
N ASP A 77 10.21 -13.76 34.30
CA ASP A 77 9.13 -13.34 33.41
C ASP A 77 8.04 -12.64 34.24
N GLU A 78 7.74 -11.40 33.90
CA GLU A 78 6.71 -10.61 34.58
C GLU A 78 5.32 -11.18 34.24
N LEU A 79 4.71 -11.83 35.22
CA LEU A 79 3.33 -12.31 35.17
C LEU A 79 2.41 -11.35 35.92
N ASP A 80 1.19 -11.14 35.42
CA ASP A 80 0.14 -10.46 36.16
C ASP A 80 -0.46 -11.36 37.27
N ASP A 81 -1.40 -10.81 38.05
CA ASP A 81 -2.10 -11.53 39.12
C ASP A 81 -2.86 -12.78 38.62
N ASN A 82 -3.13 -12.87 37.31
CA ASN A 82 -3.81 -14.00 36.68
C ASN A 82 -2.82 -15.02 36.09
N GLY A 83 -1.51 -14.82 36.25
CA GLY A 83 -0.47 -15.66 35.67
C GLY A 83 -0.27 -15.47 34.16
N THR A 84 -0.72 -14.35 33.61
CA THR A 84 -0.58 -13.99 32.19
C THR A 84 0.71 -13.19 32.00
N LEU A 85 1.45 -13.48 30.92
CA LEU A 85 2.61 -12.67 30.54
C LEU A 85 2.19 -11.24 30.19
N VAL A 86 2.84 -10.26 30.83
CA VAL A 86 2.63 -8.84 30.53
C VAL A 86 3.65 -8.34 29.50
N CYS A 87 4.86 -8.89 29.54
CA CYS A 87 6.00 -8.49 28.75
C CYS A 87 6.50 -9.63 27.85
N CYS A 88 7.17 -9.26 26.77
CA CYS A 88 7.80 -10.20 25.87
C CYS A 88 8.80 -11.12 26.61
N PRO A 89 8.72 -12.46 26.42
CA PRO A 89 9.65 -13.40 27.05
C PRO A 89 11.05 -13.41 26.40
N GLY A 90 11.27 -12.62 25.34
CA GLY A 90 12.54 -12.54 24.63
C GLY A 90 13.64 -11.90 25.48
N TYR A 91 14.86 -12.39 25.36
CA TYR A 91 16.00 -11.89 26.14
C TYR A 91 16.18 -10.37 26.01
N LYS A 92 16.13 -9.66 27.14
CA LYS A 92 16.23 -8.18 27.24
C LYS A 92 15.13 -7.39 26.51
N CYS A 93 14.07 -8.04 26.05
CA CYS A 93 12.99 -7.38 25.34
C CYS A 93 11.97 -6.80 26.32
N LYS A 94 11.77 -5.48 26.31
CA LYS A 94 10.82 -4.78 27.19
C LYS A 94 9.48 -4.46 26.53
N HIS A 95 9.22 -5.04 25.35
CA HIS A 95 7.99 -4.78 24.62
C HIS A 95 6.81 -5.42 25.35
N ARG A 96 5.76 -4.63 25.60
CA ARG A 96 4.52 -5.11 26.20
C ARG A 96 3.75 -5.99 25.22
N ILE A 97 3.18 -7.09 25.71
CA ILE A 97 2.30 -7.93 24.91
C ILE A 97 1.02 -7.13 24.62
N PRO A 98 0.57 -7.05 23.35
CA PRO A 98 -0.69 -6.38 22.99
C PRO A 98 -1.88 -7.03 23.69
N SER A 99 -2.96 -6.26 23.90
CA SER A 99 -4.20 -6.79 24.44
C SER A 99 -4.77 -7.89 23.54
N PRO A 100 -5.52 -8.88 24.06
CA PRO A 100 -6.04 -10.00 23.24
C PRO A 100 -6.87 -9.60 22.01
N GLY A 101 -7.51 -8.43 22.02
CA GLY A 101 -8.24 -7.90 20.86
C GLY A 101 -7.34 -7.34 19.74
N ASP A 102 -6.08 -7.02 20.07
CA ASP A 102 -5.12 -6.39 19.17
C ASP A 102 -4.03 -7.38 18.67
N THR A 103 -4.00 -8.59 19.22
CA THR A 103 -3.05 -9.65 18.86
C THR A 103 -3.49 -10.38 17.59
N SER A 104 -2.55 -10.64 16.67
CA SER A 104 -2.80 -11.53 15.55
C SER A 104 -3.04 -12.98 16.02
N ALA A 105 -3.74 -13.77 15.21
CA ALA A 105 -3.93 -15.20 15.46
C ALA A 105 -2.58 -15.94 15.57
N GLU A 106 -1.61 -15.56 14.74
CA GLU A 106 -0.23 -16.07 14.76
C GLU A 106 0.46 -15.80 16.10
N LEU A 107 0.43 -14.54 16.59
CA LEU A 107 1.00 -14.18 17.89
C LEU A 107 0.29 -14.90 19.04
N THR A 108 -1.04 -15.04 18.97
CA THR A 108 -1.82 -15.76 19.97
C THR A 108 -1.42 -17.24 20.02
N GLY A 109 -1.27 -17.88 18.86
CA GLY A 109 -0.80 -19.26 18.74
C GLY A 109 0.60 -19.45 19.32
N ALA A 110 1.54 -18.56 18.97
CA ALA A 110 2.92 -18.60 19.46
C ALA A 110 3.00 -18.38 20.99
N LEU A 111 2.22 -17.44 21.55
CA LEU A 111 2.14 -17.21 22.99
C LEU A 111 1.60 -18.45 23.73
N ASN A 112 0.55 -19.07 23.20
CA ASN A 112 -0.01 -20.31 23.77
C ASN A 112 0.99 -21.46 23.72
N ALA A 113 1.71 -21.62 22.60
CA ALA A 113 2.75 -22.62 22.45
C ALA A 113 3.89 -22.41 23.45
N TYR A 114 4.38 -21.16 23.58
CA TYR A 114 5.39 -20.78 24.58
C TYR A 114 4.94 -21.13 26.00
N MET A 115 3.72 -20.73 26.40
CA MET A 115 3.21 -20.97 27.75
C MET A 115 3.04 -22.47 28.04
N SER A 116 2.57 -23.24 27.06
CA SER A 116 2.42 -24.70 27.19
C SER A 116 3.78 -25.39 27.42
N VAL A 117 4.79 -25.07 26.60
CA VAL A 117 6.13 -25.66 26.72
C VAL A 117 6.79 -25.26 28.02
N ARG A 118 6.68 -23.99 28.42
CA ARG A 118 7.22 -23.50 29.68
C ARG A 118 6.61 -24.24 30.88
N LYS A 119 5.30 -24.46 30.88
CA LYS A 119 4.59 -25.18 31.95
C LYS A 119 5.01 -26.66 32.01
N GLN A 120 5.24 -27.30 30.87
CA GLN A 120 5.54 -28.74 30.81
C GLN A 120 7.02 -29.08 31.01
N ARG A 121 7.94 -28.25 30.48
CA ARG A 121 9.37 -28.58 30.34
C ARG A 121 10.29 -27.53 30.95
N GLY A 122 9.74 -26.50 31.58
CA GLY A 122 10.52 -25.41 32.18
C GLY A 122 10.95 -24.35 31.17
N ARG A 123 11.68 -23.35 31.68
CA ARG A 123 12.07 -22.14 30.93
C ARG A 123 13.03 -22.43 29.78
N ASP A 124 14.03 -23.29 29.99
CA ASP A 124 15.10 -23.54 29.03
C ASP A 124 14.57 -24.15 27.72
N ALA A 125 13.60 -25.07 27.83
CA ALA A 125 12.92 -25.65 26.68
C ALA A 125 12.07 -24.62 25.89
N ALA A 126 11.62 -23.55 26.55
CA ALA A 126 10.77 -22.52 25.96
C ALA A 126 11.57 -21.38 25.28
N VAL A 127 12.90 -21.31 25.44
CA VAL A 127 13.74 -20.24 24.88
C VAL A 127 13.63 -20.14 23.36
N ARG A 128 13.44 -21.25 22.64
CA ARG A 128 13.24 -21.21 21.19
C ARG A 128 11.97 -20.44 20.80
N PHE A 129 10.89 -20.64 21.54
CA PHE A 129 9.63 -19.95 21.33
C PHE A 129 9.67 -18.49 21.78
N SER A 130 10.55 -18.13 22.73
CA SER A 130 10.63 -16.74 23.21
C SER A 130 11.13 -15.79 22.13
N ASN A 131 12.06 -16.23 21.28
CA ASN A 131 12.54 -15.45 20.14
C ASN A 131 11.44 -15.25 19.08
N GLU A 132 10.69 -16.30 18.77
CA GLU A 132 9.56 -16.23 17.84
C GLU A 132 8.47 -15.28 18.34
N VAL A 133 8.04 -15.44 19.59
CA VAL A 133 7.09 -14.53 20.25
C VAL A 133 7.61 -13.08 20.23
N CYS A 134 8.91 -12.87 20.47
CA CYS A 134 9.52 -11.55 20.43
C CYS A 134 9.43 -10.88 19.06
N VAL A 135 9.72 -11.63 17.99
CA VAL A 135 9.59 -11.15 16.61
C VAL A 135 8.13 -10.79 16.31
N LEU A 136 7.19 -11.66 16.70
CA LEU A 136 5.76 -11.43 16.46
C LEU A 136 5.20 -10.24 17.25
N ILE A 137 5.65 -10.02 18.49
CA ILE A 137 5.26 -8.84 19.27
C ILE A 137 5.74 -7.56 18.58
N LYS A 138 7.00 -7.51 18.14
CA LYS A 138 7.56 -6.35 17.42
C LYS A 138 6.79 -6.09 16.12
N LYS A 139 6.55 -7.15 15.33
CA LYS A 139 5.76 -7.08 14.10
C LYS A 139 4.35 -6.57 14.34
N ASN A 140 3.68 -7.02 15.42
CA ASN A 140 2.33 -6.55 15.74
C ASN A 140 2.32 -5.10 16.23
N GLN A 141 3.34 -4.67 16.98
CA GLN A 141 3.48 -3.27 17.39
C GLN A 141 3.67 -2.36 16.19
N GLU A 142 4.60 -2.71 15.29
CA GLU A 142 4.81 -1.99 14.03
C GLU A 142 3.52 -1.92 13.19
N ARG A 143 2.77 -3.03 13.12
CA ARG A 143 1.46 -3.07 12.45
C ARG A 143 0.49 -2.07 13.08
N LEU A 144 0.34 -2.07 14.41
CA LEU A 144 -0.58 -1.16 15.12
C LEU A 144 -0.17 0.31 14.96
N GLU A 145 1.13 0.61 15.02
CA GLU A 145 1.65 1.96 14.79
C GLU A 145 1.31 2.46 13.38
N LYS A 146 1.59 1.64 12.35
CA LYS A 146 1.26 1.96 10.95
C LYS A 146 -0.25 2.07 10.74
N LEU A 147 -1.03 1.20 11.38
CA LEU A 147 -2.49 1.22 11.30
C LEU A 147 -3.07 2.51 11.90
N ASN A 148 -2.64 2.90 13.09
CA ASN A 148 -3.07 4.13 13.74
C ASN A 148 -2.71 5.35 12.89
N ALA A 149 -1.48 5.39 12.36
CA ALA A 149 -1.05 6.47 11.47
C ALA A 149 -1.83 6.52 10.14
N ALA A 150 -2.39 5.41 9.68
CA ALA A 150 -3.28 5.37 8.52
C ALA A 150 -4.70 5.85 8.85
N LEU A 151 -5.22 5.45 10.01
CA LEU A 151 -6.53 5.90 10.50
C LEU A 151 -6.54 7.41 10.77
N GLU A 152 -5.47 7.97 11.33
CA GLU A 152 -5.30 9.42 11.52
C GLU A 152 -5.32 10.20 10.19
N ARG A 153 -4.88 9.56 9.10
CA ARG A 153 -4.93 10.12 7.73
C ARG A 153 -6.25 9.87 7.00
N GLY A 154 -7.19 9.14 7.62
CA GLY A 154 -8.49 8.81 7.04
C GLY A 154 -8.43 7.76 5.92
N TRP A 155 -7.41 6.91 5.89
CA TRP A 155 -7.33 5.83 4.90
C TRP A 155 -8.20 4.64 5.30
N PRO A 156 -8.95 4.00 4.36
CA PRO A 156 -9.93 2.96 4.66
C PRO A 156 -9.32 1.57 4.87
N VAL A 157 -8.28 1.51 5.69
CA VAL A 157 -7.41 0.33 5.87
C VAL A 157 -8.07 -0.84 6.59
N ASN A 158 -9.20 -0.63 7.28
CA ASN A 158 -9.95 -1.69 7.99
C ASN A 158 -11.24 -2.09 7.27
N THR A 159 -11.59 -1.42 6.17
CA THR A 159 -12.89 -1.54 5.50
C THR A 159 -12.74 -1.90 4.03
N VAL A 160 -11.66 -2.59 3.68
CA VAL A 160 -11.38 -3.00 2.30
C VAL A 160 -12.40 -4.08 1.87
N ASP A 161 -13.23 -3.75 0.88
CA ASP A 161 -14.17 -4.70 0.25
C ASP A 161 -13.45 -5.51 -0.84
N PHE A 162 -12.80 -6.61 -0.43
CA PHE A 162 -12.10 -7.51 -1.35
C PHE A 162 -13.02 -8.13 -2.39
N ARG A 163 -14.26 -8.44 -2.02
CA ARG A 163 -15.27 -9.02 -2.93
C ARG A 163 -15.70 -8.04 -4.02
N GLY A 164 -15.65 -6.74 -3.73
CA GLY A 164 -15.92 -5.67 -4.68
C GLY A 164 -14.81 -5.40 -5.70
N ILE A 165 -13.56 -5.82 -5.41
CA ILE A 165 -12.40 -5.51 -6.26
C ILE A 165 -12.61 -5.98 -7.71
N PRO A 166 -12.95 -7.26 -8.01
CA PRO A 166 -13.02 -7.71 -9.40
C PRO A 166 -14.01 -6.89 -10.24
N ARG A 167 -15.19 -6.57 -9.68
CA ARG A 167 -16.18 -5.74 -10.36
C ARG A 167 -15.63 -4.35 -10.70
N ARG A 168 -14.90 -3.73 -9.77
CA ARG A 168 -14.29 -2.40 -9.96
C ARG A 168 -13.18 -2.45 -11.02
N VAL A 169 -12.36 -3.51 -11.03
CA VAL A 169 -11.33 -3.72 -12.06
C VAL A 169 -11.96 -3.88 -13.43
N VAL A 170 -13.01 -4.71 -13.56
CA VAL A 170 -13.74 -4.89 -14.84
C VAL A 170 -14.39 -3.58 -15.29
N ALA A 171 -14.89 -2.74 -14.38
CA ALA A 171 -15.42 -1.43 -14.74
C ALA A 171 -14.36 -0.49 -15.36
N MET A 172 -13.07 -0.72 -15.09
CA MET A 172 -11.95 0.01 -15.67
C MET A 172 -11.41 -0.60 -16.97
N MET A 173 -12.02 -1.68 -17.50
CA MET A 173 -11.50 -2.46 -18.63
C MET A 173 -11.11 -1.60 -19.84
N ASN A 174 -11.94 -0.65 -20.26
CA ASN A 174 -11.65 0.20 -21.42
C ASN A 174 -10.38 1.05 -21.21
N LEU A 175 -10.15 1.56 -20.00
CA LEU A 175 -8.95 2.33 -19.66
C LEU A 175 -7.73 1.41 -19.63
N LEU A 176 -7.84 0.25 -18.96
CA LEU A 176 -6.76 -0.72 -18.85
C LEU A 176 -6.34 -1.26 -20.23
N GLN A 177 -7.30 -1.48 -21.13
CA GLN A 177 -7.01 -1.90 -22.50
C GLN A 177 -6.17 -0.86 -23.25
N ARG A 178 -6.41 0.44 -23.03
CA ARG A 178 -5.55 1.49 -23.60
C ARG A 178 -4.14 1.44 -23.01
N TYR A 179 -4.00 1.26 -21.71
CA TYR A 179 -2.67 1.11 -21.09
C TYR A 179 -1.89 -0.11 -21.60
N VAL A 180 -2.58 -1.21 -21.91
CA VAL A 180 -1.95 -2.43 -22.46
C VAL A 180 -1.59 -2.26 -23.93
N MET A 181 -2.50 -1.71 -24.74
CA MET A 181 -2.39 -1.73 -26.21
C MET A 181 -1.75 -0.47 -26.82
N ASP A 182 -1.70 0.64 -26.09
CA ASP A 182 -1.21 1.94 -26.56
C ASP A 182 -0.06 2.43 -25.66
N PRO A 183 1.21 2.16 -26.05
CA PRO A 183 2.39 2.60 -25.30
C PRO A 183 2.45 4.11 -25.10
N VAL A 184 2.04 4.88 -26.13
CA VAL A 184 2.09 6.35 -26.10
C VAL A 184 1.09 6.85 -25.06
N PHE A 185 -0.14 6.33 -25.08
CA PHE A 185 -1.13 6.67 -24.05
C PHE A 185 -0.64 6.34 -22.65
N ARG A 186 0.00 5.17 -22.46
CA ARG A 186 0.55 4.77 -21.18
C ARG A 186 1.63 5.71 -20.67
N GLU A 187 2.62 6.03 -21.51
CA GLU A 187 3.74 6.91 -21.15
C GLU A 187 3.25 8.34 -20.82
N GLU A 188 2.25 8.84 -21.54
CA GLU A 188 1.74 10.21 -21.34
C GLU A 188 0.75 10.35 -20.17
N ASN A 189 -0.02 9.30 -19.86
CA ASN A 189 -1.17 9.40 -18.95
C ASN A 189 -1.04 8.60 -17.65
N SER A 190 -0.06 7.72 -17.50
CA SER A 190 0.16 6.98 -16.26
C SER A 190 1.31 7.58 -15.44
N CYS A 191 0.97 8.15 -14.27
CA CYS A 191 1.98 8.52 -13.28
C CYS A 191 2.67 7.30 -12.65
N VAL A 192 2.04 6.12 -12.72
CA VAL A 192 2.61 4.86 -12.21
C VAL A 192 3.71 4.37 -13.15
N TRP A 193 3.51 4.45 -14.47
CA TRP A 193 4.56 4.15 -15.45
C TRP A 193 5.76 5.08 -15.27
N GLY A 194 5.53 6.39 -15.18
CA GLY A 194 6.60 7.35 -14.92
C GLY A 194 7.32 7.11 -13.59
N GLY A 195 6.59 6.67 -12.56
CA GLY A 195 7.17 6.23 -11.27
C GLY A 195 8.05 4.98 -11.43
N PHE A 196 7.58 3.97 -12.14
CA PHE A 196 8.33 2.75 -12.45
C PHE A 196 9.64 3.05 -13.20
N GLU A 197 9.60 3.92 -14.21
CA GLU A 197 10.81 4.33 -14.94
C GLU A 197 11.82 5.05 -14.04
N ALA A 198 11.34 5.95 -13.16
CA ALA A 198 12.18 6.65 -12.19
C ALA A 198 12.81 5.68 -11.17
N ASP A 199 12.07 4.66 -10.72
CA ASP A 199 12.59 3.63 -9.81
C ASP A 199 13.67 2.77 -10.47
N LEU A 200 13.50 2.41 -11.74
CA LEU A 200 14.54 1.73 -12.51
C LEU A 200 15.80 2.60 -12.63
N GLU A 201 15.65 3.89 -12.89
CA GLU A 201 16.78 4.82 -12.96
C GLU A 201 17.52 4.92 -11.60
N ASN A 202 16.79 5.01 -10.49
CA ASN A 202 17.35 5.00 -9.14
C ASN A 202 18.14 3.70 -8.85
N ASP A 203 17.65 2.56 -9.36
CA ASP A 203 18.32 1.26 -9.24
C ASP A 203 19.46 1.08 -10.27
N ASN A 204 19.81 2.11 -11.07
CA ASN A 204 20.79 2.07 -12.17
C ASN A 204 20.48 0.98 -13.22
N MET A 205 19.19 0.82 -13.52
CA MET A 205 18.65 -0.12 -14.49
C MET A 205 17.97 0.59 -15.66
N THR A 206 17.92 -0.09 -16.80
CA THR A 206 17.07 0.31 -17.93
C THR A 206 15.96 -0.71 -18.08
N ILE A 207 14.83 -0.33 -18.69
CA ILE A 207 13.72 -1.27 -18.94
C ILE A 207 14.20 -2.52 -19.71
N LYS A 208 15.09 -2.36 -20.68
CA LYS A 208 15.68 -3.50 -21.43
C LYS A 208 16.50 -4.43 -20.55
N ARG A 209 17.30 -3.88 -19.63
CA ARG A 209 18.09 -4.67 -18.68
C ARG A 209 17.18 -5.38 -17.69
N PHE A 210 16.17 -4.68 -17.18
CA PHE A 210 15.19 -5.23 -16.26
C PHE A 210 14.39 -6.37 -16.90
N ALA A 211 13.96 -6.21 -18.15
CA ALA A 211 13.21 -7.22 -18.90
C ALA A 211 13.93 -8.57 -19.01
N VAL A 212 15.25 -8.59 -19.10
CA VAL A 212 16.03 -9.84 -19.20
C VAL A 212 16.41 -10.43 -17.83
N MET A 213 16.09 -9.77 -16.72
CA MET A 213 16.38 -10.28 -15.38
C MET A 213 15.37 -11.36 -14.98
N LYS A 214 15.88 -12.40 -14.32
CA LYS A 214 15.01 -13.40 -13.67
C LYS A 214 14.33 -12.77 -12.45
N PRO A 215 13.09 -13.17 -12.11
CA PRO A 215 12.43 -12.68 -10.90
C PRO A 215 13.27 -12.83 -9.62
N SER A 216 14.06 -13.91 -9.50
CA SER A 216 14.96 -14.13 -8.35
C SER A 216 16.15 -13.16 -8.29
N GLN A 217 16.48 -12.49 -9.39
CA GLN A 217 17.55 -11.48 -9.47
C GLN A 217 17.05 -10.07 -9.18
N ILE A 218 15.73 -9.85 -9.28
CA ILE A 218 15.12 -8.59 -8.88
C ILE A 218 15.10 -8.62 -7.35
N SER A 219 16.01 -7.86 -6.74
CA SER A 219 16.10 -7.77 -5.28
C SER A 219 14.75 -7.38 -4.72
N ARG A 220 14.27 -8.06 -3.67
CA ARG A 220 13.10 -7.61 -2.91
C ARG A 220 13.29 -6.22 -2.31
N TYR A 221 14.55 -5.78 -2.20
CA TYR A 221 14.95 -4.46 -1.72
C TYR A 221 15.23 -3.45 -2.84
N SER A 222 14.89 -3.77 -4.10
CA SER A 222 14.95 -2.77 -5.16
C SER A 222 13.77 -1.82 -5.01
N LYS A 223 13.99 -0.54 -5.33
CA LYS A 223 12.90 0.44 -5.19
C LYS A 223 11.73 0.09 -6.10
N THR A 224 12.06 -0.46 -7.26
CA THR A 224 11.12 -1.01 -8.25
C THR A 224 10.21 -2.09 -7.66
N ALA A 225 10.74 -3.03 -6.87
CA ALA A 225 9.95 -4.10 -6.26
C ALA A 225 9.10 -3.59 -5.09
N GLU A 226 9.67 -2.71 -4.26
CA GLU A 226 8.96 -2.14 -3.11
C GLU A 226 7.76 -1.29 -3.53
N ASN A 227 7.91 -0.47 -4.59
CA ASN A 227 6.89 0.44 -5.08
C ASN A 227 5.83 -0.25 -5.96
N ALA A 228 6.08 -1.47 -6.42
CA ALA A 228 5.11 -2.28 -7.16
C ALA A 228 4.05 -2.95 -6.26
N ARG A 229 4.19 -2.85 -4.93
CA ARG A 229 3.21 -3.39 -3.98
C ARG A 229 1.92 -2.54 -3.99
N PRO A 230 0.73 -3.15 -3.81
CA PRO A 230 -0.55 -2.48 -4.05
C PRO A 230 -1.06 -1.60 -2.89
N GLY A 231 -0.17 -1.07 -2.04
CA GLY A 231 -0.55 -0.26 -0.89
C GLY A 231 -1.30 -1.06 0.18
N TYR A 232 -2.28 -0.42 0.84
CA TYR A 232 -3.07 -1.05 1.91
C TYR A 232 -3.91 -2.25 1.48
N TYR A 233 -4.01 -2.54 0.18
CA TYR A 233 -4.65 -3.77 -0.31
C TYR A 233 -3.82 -5.03 0.00
N GLY A 234 -2.51 -4.88 0.25
CA GLY A 234 -1.62 -5.97 0.62
C GLY A 234 -1.48 -7.07 -0.43
N LEU A 235 -0.87 -8.19 -0.05
CA LEU A 235 -0.68 -9.33 -0.95
C LEU A 235 -2.01 -9.99 -1.32
N LYS A 236 -2.99 -10.01 -0.42
CA LYS A 236 -4.34 -10.52 -0.72
C LYS A 236 -4.99 -9.75 -1.88
N GLY A 237 -4.99 -8.41 -1.79
CA GLY A 237 -5.52 -7.57 -2.86
C GLY A 237 -4.71 -7.68 -4.16
N MET A 238 -3.38 -7.82 -4.07
CA MET A 238 -2.52 -8.10 -5.23
C MET A 238 -3.00 -9.33 -6.01
N SER A 239 -3.26 -10.43 -5.30
CA SER A 239 -3.62 -11.70 -5.93
C SER A 239 -5.01 -11.64 -6.56
N ILE A 240 -5.97 -10.94 -5.93
CA ILE A 240 -7.31 -10.68 -6.49
C ILE A 240 -7.21 -9.84 -7.77
N ILE A 241 -6.42 -8.76 -7.74
CA ILE A 241 -6.21 -7.89 -8.91
C ILE A 241 -5.55 -8.70 -10.04
N MET A 242 -4.47 -9.44 -9.75
CA MET A 242 -3.77 -10.26 -10.74
C MET A 242 -4.71 -11.27 -11.40
N HIS A 243 -5.43 -12.09 -10.61
CA HIS A 243 -6.34 -13.10 -11.14
C HIS A 243 -7.47 -12.47 -11.97
N THR A 244 -7.96 -11.28 -11.59
CA THR A 244 -8.95 -10.54 -12.39
C THR A 244 -8.35 -10.05 -13.70
N LEU A 245 -7.13 -9.52 -13.68
CA LEU A 245 -6.44 -9.02 -14.88
C LEU A 245 -6.07 -10.16 -15.84
N GLU A 246 -5.69 -11.34 -15.34
CA GLU A 246 -5.42 -12.52 -16.19
C GLU A 246 -6.68 -12.99 -16.94
N GLY A 247 -7.87 -12.81 -16.35
CA GLY A 247 -9.13 -13.05 -17.05
C GLY A 247 -9.48 -12.00 -18.10
N LEU A 248 -9.02 -10.75 -17.92
CA LEU A 248 -9.23 -9.64 -18.87
C LEU A 248 -8.20 -9.62 -20.01
N PHE A 249 -6.96 -9.98 -19.71
CA PHE A 249 -5.81 -9.90 -20.62
C PHE A 249 -5.03 -11.23 -20.66
N PRO A 250 -5.61 -12.37 -21.05
CA PRO A 250 -4.92 -13.65 -20.99
C PRO A 250 -3.58 -13.65 -21.74
N ALA A 251 -2.55 -14.24 -21.15
CA ALA A 251 -1.17 -14.22 -21.67
C ALA A 251 -1.04 -14.81 -23.09
N ASN A 252 -1.93 -15.72 -23.49
CA ASN A 252 -1.93 -16.36 -24.80
C ASN A 252 -2.66 -15.55 -25.89
N THR A 253 -3.45 -14.53 -25.51
CA THR A 253 -4.24 -13.73 -26.45
C THR A 253 -3.84 -12.26 -26.47
N THR A 254 -3.19 -11.77 -25.42
CA THR A 254 -2.73 -10.38 -25.34
C THR A 254 -1.48 -10.19 -26.20
N PRO A 255 -1.45 -9.23 -27.14
CA PRO A 255 -0.27 -8.97 -27.97
C PRO A 255 0.90 -8.43 -27.13
N ASP A 256 2.07 -9.04 -27.28
CA ASP A 256 3.29 -8.64 -26.54
C ASP A 256 3.84 -7.26 -26.95
N ASP A 257 3.51 -6.80 -28.16
CA ASP A 257 4.09 -5.57 -28.73
C ASP A 257 3.73 -4.33 -27.90
N GLY A 258 2.61 -4.35 -27.17
CA GLY A 258 2.17 -3.23 -26.35
C GLY A 258 3.02 -2.98 -25.10
N PHE A 259 3.75 -3.98 -24.60
CA PHE A 259 4.53 -3.87 -23.36
C PHE A 259 5.99 -4.33 -23.48
N ARG A 260 6.44 -4.62 -24.69
CA ARG A 260 7.87 -4.85 -24.95
C ARG A 260 8.71 -3.64 -24.49
N PRO A 261 9.90 -3.89 -23.90
CA PRO A 261 10.60 -5.16 -23.86
C PRO A 261 10.22 -6.07 -22.68
N LEU A 262 9.31 -5.67 -21.79
CA LEU A 262 8.94 -6.47 -20.63
C LEU A 262 8.25 -7.77 -21.04
N SER A 263 8.45 -8.83 -20.24
CA SER A 263 7.60 -10.01 -20.33
C SER A 263 6.21 -9.73 -19.75
N TYR A 264 5.20 -10.50 -20.16
CA TYR A 264 3.84 -10.38 -19.61
C TYR A 264 3.81 -10.40 -18.08
N PRO A 265 4.46 -11.34 -17.35
CA PRO A 265 4.46 -11.33 -15.89
C PRO A 265 5.11 -10.06 -15.30
N GLN A 266 6.19 -9.55 -15.91
CA GLN A 266 6.83 -8.32 -15.45
C GLN A 266 5.92 -7.11 -15.66
N PHE A 267 5.27 -7.00 -16.82
CA PHE A 267 4.34 -5.91 -17.11
C PHE A 267 3.14 -5.91 -16.15
N MET A 268 2.58 -7.09 -15.87
CA MET A 268 1.48 -7.23 -14.91
C MET A 268 1.92 -6.82 -13.51
N HIS A 269 3.04 -7.37 -13.03
CA HIS A 269 3.48 -7.20 -11.65
C HIS A 269 4.00 -5.79 -11.33
N TYR A 270 4.83 -5.22 -12.21
CA TYR A 270 5.53 -3.97 -11.94
C TYR A 270 4.82 -2.72 -12.49
N PHE A 271 3.77 -2.91 -13.29
CA PHE A 271 3.00 -1.79 -13.83
C PHE A 271 1.49 -1.96 -13.69
N LEU A 272 0.89 -2.98 -14.32
CA LEU A 272 -0.58 -3.01 -14.45
C LEU A 272 -1.30 -3.21 -13.12
N ILE A 273 -0.76 -4.05 -12.23
CA ILE A 273 -1.28 -4.20 -10.86
C ILE A 273 -1.14 -2.89 -10.07
N PRO A 274 0.05 -2.26 -9.96
CA PRO A 274 0.21 -0.93 -9.36
C PRO A 274 -0.76 0.13 -9.89
N GLU A 275 -0.96 0.19 -11.21
CA GLU A 275 -1.89 1.13 -11.87
C GLU A 275 -3.34 0.91 -11.40
N VAL A 276 -3.78 -0.35 -11.35
CA VAL A 276 -5.10 -0.73 -10.87
C VAL A 276 -5.24 -0.44 -9.38
N ALA A 277 -4.25 -0.79 -8.57
CA ALA A 277 -4.27 -0.54 -7.12
C ALA A 277 -4.35 0.96 -6.83
N ALA A 278 -3.53 1.79 -7.49
CA ALA A 278 -3.59 3.24 -7.39
C ALA A 278 -4.97 3.79 -7.78
N SER A 279 -5.58 3.24 -8.84
CA SER A 279 -6.93 3.63 -9.28
C SER A 279 -8.03 3.26 -8.27
N LEU A 280 -7.94 2.07 -7.68
CA LEU A 280 -8.85 1.63 -6.63
C LEU A 280 -8.71 2.51 -5.38
N ILE A 281 -7.47 2.79 -4.96
CA ILE A 281 -7.21 3.68 -3.83
C ILE A 281 -7.75 5.09 -4.10
N ALA A 282 -7.59 5.62 -5.32
CA ALA A 282 -8.15 6.92 -5.68
C ALA A 282 -9.68 6.95 -5.55
N GLN A 283 -10.36 5.89 -6.00
CA GLN A 283 -11.80 5.74 -5.82
C GLN A 283 -12.19 5.66 -4.33
N ASP A 284 -11.45 4.91 -3.51
CA ASP A 284 -11.74 4.76 -2.07
C ASP A 284 -11.56 6.09 -1.31
N LEU A 285 -10.59 6.90 -1.75
CA LEU A 285 -10.36 8.25 -1.24
C LEU A 285 -11.27 9.31 -1.88
N ASN A 286 -12.24 8.90 -2.71
CA ASN A 286 -13.15 9.79 -3.44
C ASN A 286 -12.42 10.89 -4.23
N THR A 287 -11.28 10.56 -4.84
CA THR A 287 -10.49 11.47 -5.66
C THR A 287 -10.43 10.99 -7.11
N THR A 288 -10.49 11.93 -8.05
CA THR A 288 -10.29 11.65 -9.49
C THR A 288 -8.81 11.64 -9.88
N MET A 289 -7.93 12.11 -9.00
CA MET A 289 -6.49 12.20 -9.27
C MET A 289 -5.79 10.87 -8.98
N LEU A 290 -5.40 10.15 -10.04
CA LEU A 290 -4.61 8.91 -9.94
C LEU A 290 -3.32 9.10 -9.14
N SER A 291 -2.64 10.24 -9.28
CA SER A 291 -1.39 10.54 -8.56
C SER A 291 -1.56 10.55 -7.04
N LYS A 292 -2.72 10.96 -6.52
CA LYS A 292 -3.03 10.87 -5.08
C LYS A 292 -3.23 9.42 -4.65
N GLY A 293 -3.89 8.62 -5.49
CA GLY A 293 -4.03 7.18 -5.27
C GLY A 293 -2.68 6.47 -5.24
N TYR A 294 -1.82 6.75 -6.22
CA TYR A 294 -0.46 6.20 -6.29
C TYR A 294 0.40 6.63 -5.10
N TYR A 295 0.37 7.90 -4.70
CA TYR A 295 1.09 8.36 -3.51
C TYR A 295 0.64 7.63 -2.23
N CYS A 296 -0.67 7.46 -2.04
CA CYS A 296 -1.21 6.69 -0.92
C CYS A 296 -0.80 5.21 -1.00
N MET A 297 -0.79 4.62 -2.20
CA MET A 297 -0.31 3.26 -2.43
C MET A 297 1.12 3.07 -1.91
N LEU A 298 2.04 3.97 -2.29
CA LEU A 298 3.44 3.90 -1.86
C LEU A 298 3.57 4.03 -0.33
N LEU A 299 2.83 4.95 0.30
CA LEU A 299 2.88 5.16 1.75
C LEU A 299 2.28 4.01 2.57
N THR A 300 1.32 3.29 2.01
CA THR A 300 0.56 2.26 2.74
C THR A 300 1.01 0.84 2.44
N SER A 301 2.05 0.69 1.62
CA SER A 301 2.50 -0.59 1.14
C SER A 301 2.88 -1.57 2.26
N ASP A 302 3.71 -1.14 3.21
CA ASP A 302 4.10 -2.01 4.32
C ASP A 302 2.92 -2.36 5.21
N LEU A 303 1.98 -1.43 5.38
CA LEU A 303 0.79 -1.66 6.17
C LEU A 303 -0.08 -2.74 5.53
N GLY A 304 -0.29 -2.67 4.21
CA GLY A 304 -1.04 -3.70 3.48
C GLY A 304 -0.40 -5.08 3.59
N GLU A 305 0.92 -5.17 3.48
CA GLU A 305 1.65 -6.43 3.63
C GLU A 305 1.49 -7.03 5.05
N LEU A 306 1.51 -6.19 6.08
CA LEU A 306 1.29 -6.61 7.46
C LEU A 306 -0.16 -6.96 7.77
N GLN A 307 -1.12 -6.23 7.19
CA GLN A 307 -2.54 -6.33 7.50
C GLN A 307 -3.25 -7.41 6.69
N TYR A 308 -2.86 -7.59 5.43
CA TYR A 308 -3.51 -8.49 4.47
C TYR A 308 -2.48 -9.38 3.75
N PRO A 309 -1.78 -10.25 4.49
CA PRO A 309 -0.94 -11.29 3.88
C PRO A 309 -1.81 -12.27 3.10
N VAL A 310 -1.20 -12.99 2.15
CA VAL A 310 -1.83 -14.18 1.56
C VAL A 310 -1.62 -15.34 2.51
N MET A 311 -2.71 -15.98 2.90
CA MET A 311 -2.72 -17.19 3.71
C MET A 311 -3.17 -18.35 2.83
N ASP A 312 -2.62 -19.54 3.03
CA ASP A 312 -2.97 -20.72 2.23
C ASP A 312 -4.45 -21.13 2.42
N ASP A 313 -5.03 -20.84 3.59
CA ASP A 313 -6.42 -21.19 3.96
C ASP A 313 -7.39 -19.98 3.90
N ASP A 314 -7.26 -19.11 2.90
CA ASP A 314 -8.13 -17.94 2.73
C ASP A 314 -9.40 -18.28 1.91
N ASN A 315 -10.43 -18.79 2.59
CA ASN A 315 -11.73 -19.12 1.98
C ASN A 315 -12.35 -17.96 1.18
N GLU A 316 -12.15 -16.72 1.61
CA GLU A 316 -12.69 -15.56 0.89
C GLU A 316 -11.95 -15.37 -0.45
N LEU A 317 -10.63 -15.57 -0.47
CA LEU A 317 -9.85 -15.50 -1.70
C LEU A 317 -10.28 -16.57 -2.70
N ASP A 318 -10.50 -17.81 -2.23
CA ASP A 318 -10.99 -18.91 -3.06
C ASP A 318 -12.37 -18.63 -3.66
N GLU A 319 -13.32 -18.11 -2.85
CA GLU A 319 -14.64 -17.72 -3.32
C GLU A 319 -14.57 -16.62 -4.40
N ILE A 320 -13.66 -15.65 -4.23
CA ILE A 320 -13.44 -14.57 -5.20
C ILE A 320 -12.87 -15.16 -6.50
N TYR A 321 -11.91 -16.09 -6.42
CA TYR A 321 -11.34 -16.74 -7.60
C TYR A 321 -12.37 -17.57 -8.36
N GLN A 322 -13.17 -18.37 -7.66
CA GLN A 322 -14.27 -19.11 -8.28
C GLN A 322 -15.27 -18.18 -8.98
N THR A 323 -15.61 -17.06 -8.33
CA THR A 323 -16.49 -16.04 -8.92
C THR A 323 -15.90 -15.45 -10.19
N ASN A 324 -14.61 -15.13 -10.19
CA ASN A 324 -13.90 -14.64 -11.37
C ASN A 324 -13.88 -15.67 -12.50
N LEU A 325 -13.60 -16.94 -12.21
CA LEU A 325 -13.64 -18.01 -13.21
C LEU A 325 -15.02 -18.12 -13.87
N ILE A 326 -16.10 -18.05 -13.08
CA ILE A 326 -17.47 -18.05 -13.61
C ILE A 326 -17.73 -16.80 -14.46
N LEU A 327 -17.28 -15.63 -14.01
CA LEU A 327 -17.43 -14.37 -14.72
C LEU A 327 -16.77 -14.43 -16.11
N PHE A 328 -15.51 -14.85 -16.18
CA PHE A 328 -14.75 -14.88 -17.43
C PHE A 328 -15.16 -16.03 -18.36
N ASN A 329 -15.57 -17.18 -17.83
CA ASN A 329 -16.16 -18.25 -18.64
C ASN A 329 -17.46 -17.82 -19.34
N ARG A 330 -18.22 -16.90 -18.73
CA ARG A 330 -19.42 -16.31 -19.37
C ARG A 330 -19.05 -15.27 -20.42
N LEU A 331 -17.96 -14.53 -20.22
CA LEU A 331 -17.46 -13.53 -21.19
C LEU A 331 -16.82 -14.19 -22.41
N GLY A 332 -16.01 -15.25 -22.24
CA GLY A 332 -15.36 -15.99 -23.33
C GLY A 332 -16.32 -16.78 -24.22
N LYS A 333 -17.57 -17.00 -23.78
CA LYS A 333 -18.64 -17.57 -24.61
C LYS A 333 -19.40 -16.53 -25.44
N LYS A 334 -19.11 -15.23 -25.29
CA LYS A 334 -19.63 -14.25 -26.25
C LYS A 334 -18.88 -14.42 -27.57
N PRO A 335 -19.59 -14.47 -28.71
CA PRO A 335 -18.97 -14.52 -30.02
C PRO A 335 -17.97 -13.35 -30.10
N ALA A 336 -16.79 -13.67 -30.65
CA ALA A 336 -15.59 -12.85 -30.69
C ALA A 336 -15.90 -11.35 -30.66
N PHE A 337 -15.21 -10.63 -29.78
CA PHE A 337 -15.03 -9.19 -29.79
C PHE A 337 -15.01 -8.73 -31.27
N ASP A 338 -16.15 -8.22 -31.76
CA ASP A 338 -16.17 -7.50 -33.03
C ASP A 338 -15.09 -6.44 -32.85
N GLN A 339 -14.12 -6.45 -33.77
CA GLN A 339 -13.02 -5.50 -33.74
C GLN A 339 -13.57 -4.12 -33.39
N PRO A 340 -12.90 -3.36 -32.49
CA PRO A 340 -13.41 -2.08 -32.03
C PRO A 340 -13.87 -1.29 -33.24
N ARG A 341 -15.20 -1.10 -33.32
CA ARG A 341 -15.79 -0.23 -34.33
C ARG A 341 -14.98 1.07 -34.22
N PRO A 342 -14.31 1.51 -35.31
CA PRO A 342 -13.26 2.52 -35.23
C PRO A 342 -13.76 3.65 -34.35
N ALA A 343 -13.00 3.94 -33.30
CA ALA A 343 -13.37 4.95 -32.32
C ALA A 343 -13.85 6.17 -33.09
N VAL A 344 -15.06 6.65 -32.78
CA VAL A 344 -15.52 7.94 -33.29
C VAL A 344 -14.50 8.94 -32.77
N ILE A 345 -13.57 9.34 -33.64
CA ILE A 345 -12.55 10.32 -33.35
C ILE A 345 -13.33 11.55 -32.86
N PRO A 346 -13.12 12.01 -31.61
CA PRO A 346 -13.76 13.21 -31.11
C PRO A 346 -13.53 14.30 -32.15
N ARG A 347 -14.59 15.02 -32.53
CA ARG A 347 -14.42 16.09 -33.51
C ARG A 347 -13.41 17.07 -32.92
N GLU A 348 -12.57 17.66 -33.76
CA GLU A 348 -11.52 18.58 -33.35
C GLU A 348 -12.06 19.69 -32.41
N GLU A 349 -13.32 20.08 -32.61
CA GLU A 349 -14.11 20.98 -31.78
C GLU A 349 -14.24 20.53 -30.31
N ASP A 350 -14.43 19.23 -30.05
CA ASP A 350 -14.56 18.65 -28.70
C ASP A 350 -13.20 18.62 -27.98
N VAL A 351 -12.12 18.37 -28.73
CA VAL A 351 -10.74 18.38 -28.22
C VAL A 351 -10.30 19.80 -27.88
N GLU A 352 -10.62 20.77 -28.74
CA GLU A 352 -10.33 22.19 -28.50
C GLU A 352 -11.15 22.76 -27.33
N ALA A 353 -12.41 22.36 -27.17
CA ALA A 353 -13.24 22.74 -26.03
C ALA A 353 -12.66 22.20 -24.71
N ALA A 354 -12.21 20.94 -24.69
CA ALA A 354 -11.58 20.33 -23.52
C ALA A 354 -10.22 21.00 -23.18
N ALA A 355 -9.43 21.33 -24.20
CA ALA A 355 -8.15 22.04 -24.03
C ALA A 355 -8.35 23.47 -23.48
N LYS A 356 -9.36 24.21 -23.97
CA LYS A 356 -9.73 25.54 -23.43
C LYS A 356 -10.20 25.46 -21.98
N LEU A 357 -10.94 24.41 -21.62
CA LEU A 357 -11.40 24.19 -20.25
C LEU A 357 -10.22 23.87 -19.31
N LEU A 358 -9.30 23.02 -19.74
CA LEU A 358 -8.05 22.71 -19.02
C LEU A 358 -7.15 23.94 -18.84
N PHE A 359 -7.03 24.79 -19.87
CA PHE A 359 -6.25 26.02 -19.79
C PHE A 359 -6.83 27.01 -18.76
N ARG A 360 -8.17 27.15 -18.69
CA ARG A 360 -8.86 27.98 -17.68
C ARG A 360 -8.69 27.45 -16.26
N LEU A 361 -8.61 26.13 -16.08
CA LEU A 361 -8.40 25.53 -14.75
C LEU A 361 -6.95 25.66 -14.27
N LYS A 362 -5.98 25.73 -15.19
CA LYS A 362 -4.56 25.86 -14.87
C LYS A 362 -4.14 27.30 -14.57
N HIS A 363 -4.92 28.27 -15.03
CA HIS A 363 -4.71 29.69 -14.78
C HIS A 363 -6.03 30.32 -14.31
N PRO A 364 -6.41 30.15 -13.02
CA PRO A 364 -7.51 30.93 -12.47
C PRO A 364 -7.12 32.39 -12.61
N ALA A 365 -7.93 33.16 -13.35
CA ALA A 365 -7.76 34.59 -13.43
C ALA A 365 -7.64 35.13 -12.00
N VAL A 366 -6.52 35.76 -11.70
CA VAL A 366 -6.42 36.62 -10.52
C VAL A 366 -7.37 37.77 -10.82
N GLU A 367 -8.61 37.65 -10.37
CA GLU A 367 -9.55 38.76 -10.37
C GLU A 367 -8.89 39.87 -9.54
N GLU A 368 -8.40 40.89 -10.24
CA GLU A 368 -7.90 42.10 -9.63
C GLU A 368 -9.01 42.66 -8.74
N ALA A 369 -8.74 42.68 -7.44
CA ALA A 369 -9.54 43.36 -6.44
C ALA A 369 -9.47 44.87 -6.66
N GLY A 370 -10.22 45.36 -7.66
CA GLY A 370 -10.46 46.77 -7.91
C GLY A 370 -11.63 47.28 -7.06
N GLY A 371 -11.31 47.86 -5.91
CA GLY A 371 -11.93 49.07 -5.36
C GLY A 371 -13.46 49.15 -5.19
N GLY A 372 -13.90 49.00 -3.95
CA GLY A 372 -14.69 50.04 -3.27
C GLY A 372 -16.22 50.09 -3.49
N ALA A 373 -16.97 49.67 -2.47
CA ALA A 373 -18.13 50.41 -1.95
C ALA A 373 -18.59 49.81 -0.61
N SER A 374 -18.47 50.61 0.46
CA SER A 374 -19.05 50.32 1.77
C SER A 374 -20.56 50.11 1.67
N ARG A 375 -21.07 49.00 2.22
CA ARG A 375 -22.48 48.83 2.55
C ARG A 375 -22.66 48.66 4.06
N PRO A 376 -23.65 49.33 4.66
CA PRO A 376 -23.83 49.35 6.11
C PRO A 376 -24.47 48.05 6.63
N LEU A 377 -24.01 47.61 7.80
CA LEU A 377 -24.52 46.46 8.55
C LEU A 377 -25.96 46.72 9.05
N PRO A 378 -26.85 45.70 9.04
CA PRO A 378 -28.16 45.81 9.64
C PRO A 378 -28.10 45.74 11.18
N ARG A 379 -28.84 46.67 11.81
CA ARG A 379 -29.02 46.82 13.26
C ARG A 379 -29.57 45.56 13.92
N LEU A 380 -28.90 45.11 14.98
CA LEU A 380 -29.41 44.15 15.96
C LEU A 380 -30.63 44.74 16.70
N VAL A 381 -31.79 44.11 16.55
CA VAL A 381 -32.98 44.40 17.36
C VAL A 381 -32.95 43.52 18.61
N LYS A 382 -32.76 44.16 19.78
CA LYS A 382 -32.94 43.56 21.11
C LYS A 382 -34.39 43.11 21.29
N ARG A 383 -34.64 41.82 21.52
CA ARG A 383 -35.94 41.32 21.99
C ARG A 383 -35.88 41.07 23.51
N ARG A 384 -36.80 41.72 24.21
CA ARG A 384 -37.03 41.75 25.66
C ARG A 384 -37.34 40.37 26.26
N GLN A 385 -36.84 40.16 27.48
CA GLN A 385 -37.27 39.15 28.45
C GLN A 385 -38.55 39.60 29.19
N SER A 386 -39.40 38.63 29.53
CA SER A 386 -40.37 38.63 30.64
C SER A 386 -40.55 37.15 31.04
N ASN A 387 -40.12 36.72 32.24
CA ASN A 387 -40.90 36.57 33.49
C ASN A 387 -42.25 35.85 33.28
N GLN A 388 -42.71 34.83 34.01
CA GLN A 388 -42.28 34.09 35.21
C GLN A 388 -43.15 32.78 35.31
N PRO A 389 -43.17 31.97 36.41
CA PRO A 389 -43.34 30.52 36.42
C PRO A 389 -44.75 30.03 36.79
N GLU A 390 -45.02 28.72 36.59
CA GLU A 390 -45.98 27.97 37.41
C GLU A 390 -45.52 26.52 37.65
N ALA A 391 -45.91 26.04 38.82
CA ALA A 391 -45.48 24.79 39.45
C ALA A 391 -46.58 23.71 39.38
N GLY A 392 -46.15 22.45 39.37
CA GLY A 392 -46.90 21.29 39.89
C GLY A 392 -47.72 20.44 38.89
N PRO A 393 -48.26 19.29 39.32
CA PRO A 393 -47.46 18.05 39.49
C PRO A 393 -48.12 16.77 38.91
N SER A 394 -47.31 15.69 38.89
CA SER A 394 -47.66 14.26 39.07
C SER A 394 -48.58 13.52 38.08
N LYS A 395 -48.06 12.38 37.55
CA LYS A 395 -48.60 10.99 37.62
C LYS A 395 -47.86 10.11 36.60
N LEU A 396 -47.10 9.10 37.04
CA LEU A 396 -47.50 7.67 37.14
C LEU A 396 -48.01 7.06 35.83
N SER A 397 -47.24 6.13 35.23
CA SER A 397 -47.64 4.70 35.08
C SER A 397 -46.86 3.96 33.98
N GLY A 398 -46.40 2.73 34.31
CA GLY A 398 -46.21 1.59 33.38
C GLY A 398 -44.91 1.59 32.57
N GLY A 399 -43.92 0.71 32.77
CA GLY A 399 -43.96 -0.65 33.28
C GLY A 399 -44.20 -1.64 32.13
N LYS A 400 -43.14 -2.31 31.66
CA LYS A 400 -43.18 -3.67 31.07
C LYS A 400 -41.76 -4.23 30.99
N SER A 401 -41.44 -5.07 31.97
CA SER A 401 -40.33 -6.03 31.96
C SER A 401 -40.70 -7.18 31.02
N PHE A 402 -39.77 -7.60 30.15
CA PHE A 402 -39.85 -8.88 29.47
C PHE A 402 -39.05 -9.91 30.29
N THR A 403 -39.77 -10.82 30.92
CA THR A 403 -39.25 -12.10 31.44
C THR A 403 -39.38 -13.14 30.33
N VAL A 404 -38.28 -13.80 29.97
CA VAL A 404 -38.31 -15.03 29.18
C VAL A 404 -37.90 -16.14 30.12
N ASP A 405 -38.84 -17.02 30.42
CA ASP A 405 -38.60 -18.24 31.19
C ASP A 405 -39.01 -19.45 30.34
N ASN A 406 -38.05 -20.38 30.29
CA ASN A 406 -38.07 -21.81 30.01
C ASN A 406 -39.36 -22.50 29.54
N SER A 407 -39.22 -23.42 28.56
CA SER A 407 -39.64 -24.85 28.70
C SER A 407 -39.34 -25.65 27.43
N ALA A 408 -38.73 -26.83 27.61
CA ALA A 408 -38.57 -27.90 26.62
C ALA A 408 -39.93 -28.55 26.25
N PRO A 409 -39.96 -29.48 25.27
CA PRO A 409 -39.80 -30.88 25.67
C PRO A 409 -38.91 -31.73 24.74
N ARG A 410 -38.40 -32.81 25.34
CA ARG A 410 -37.88 -34.01 24.68
C ARG A 410 -38.99 -34.67 23.85
N ASP A 411 -38.62 -35.24 22.72
CA ASP A 411 -39.22 -36.49 22.26
C ASP A 411 -38.22 -37.35 21.49
N SER A 412 -38.39 -38.65 21.68
CA SER A 412 -37.54 -39.79 21.32
C SER A 412 -37.97 -40.47 20.01
N MET A 413 -37.07 -41.32 19.47
CA MET A 413 -37.26 -42.34 18.41
C MET A 413 -37.35 -41.74 17.00
N VAL A 414 -36.52 -42.11 16.02
CA VAL A 414 -36.11 -43.45 15.54
C VAL A 414 -34.62 -43.48 15.19
#